data_AF-A0A2T9Z8U6-F1
#
_entry.id   AF-A0A2T9Z8U6-F1
#
_cell.length_a   1.000
_cell.length_b   1.000
_cell.length_c   1.000
_cell.angle_alpha   90.00
_cell.angle_beta   90.00
_cell.angle_gamma   90.00
#
_symmetry.space_group_name_H-M   'P 1'
#
loop_
_entity.id
_entity.type
_entity.pdbx_description
1 polymer ?
#
loop_
_entity_poly.entity_id
_entity_poly.type
_entity_poly.pdbx_seq_one_letter_code
_entity_poly.pdbx_strand_id
1 'polypeptide(L)'
;MHNAFYSESHSKNSDWWSEDTIVRFQNINFEGGEPWLDVEANISKMDLLYEATFRSWLKDEENVSIVSSYLHRIANEYPLDRIVNALKWLIQSWSVESVAILIKHVTADWTNVKQEADFKASSSSNYQTSKHLKIIEGETKRGFLIREITRDWSCVQVAKLVSNLSTTFWENRLYQEYFLRCLVLDYDFCHLSEFFSYVGSQLGLDYRLKVSMLQLSARRNSKTVSSTKDSFKSVQKRVIQDVENDTTKRARINTEMPCFELEPSVVSIQGLHCLPSDQPSDQASTDLISQSSQLDSAAILNFQP
;
A
#
# COMPACT_ATOMS: atom_id res chain seq x y z
N MET A 1 22.23 -47.88 14.56
CA MET A 1 20.89 -47.29 14.32
C MET A 1 20.82 -45.92 14.99
N HIS A 2 21.36 -44.88 14.34
CA HIS A 2 21.19 -43.48 14.76
C HIS A 2 20.65 -42.72 13.55
N ASN A 3 19.34 -42.48 13.56
CA ASN A 3 18.69 -41.65 12.56
C ASN A 3 18.84 -40.18 12.96
N ALA A 4 19.57 -39.45 12.13
CA ALA A 4 19.62 -38.00 12.13
C ALA A 4 18.27 -37.44 11.65
N PHE A 5 17.59 -36.69 12.51
CA PHE A 5 16.51 -35.81 12.10
C PHE A 5 17.12 -34.49 11.61
N TYR A 6 17.29 -34.39 10.29
CA TYR A 6 17.49 -33.09 9.65
C TYR A 6 16.15 -32.34 9.67
N SER A 7 16.09 -31.32 10.52
CA SER A 7 15.08 -30.26 10.46
C SER A 7 15.43 -29.38 9.25
N GLU A 8 14.90 -29.70 8.07
CA GLU A 8 14.85 -28.75 6.97
C GLU A 8 13.88 -27.63 7.35
N SER A 9 14.43 -26.52 7.85
CA SER A 9 13.72 -25.26 7.88
C SER A 9 13.52 -24.83 6.42
N HIS A 10 12.35 -25.13 5.86
CA HIS A 10 11.86 -24.43 4.68
C HIS A 10 11.68 -22.96 5.06
N SER A 11 12.75 -22.18 4.89
CA SER A 11 12.66 -20.75 4.62
C SER A 11 11.79 -20.61 3.38
N LYS A 12 10.48 -20.42 3.59
CA LYS A 12 9.63 -19.84 2.55
C LYS A 12 10.29 -18.52 2.24
N ASN A 13 10.95 -18.45 1.09
CA ASN A 13 11.49 -17.22 0.54
C ASN A 13 10.27 -16.31 0.29
N SER A 14 9.80 -15.65 1.35
CA SER A 14 8.63 -14.77 1.35
C SER A 14 9.05 -13.40 0.85
N ASP A 15 9.86 -13.36 -0.21
CA ASP A 15 10.17 -12.13 -0.91
C ASP A 15 9.11 -11.94 -1.99
N TRP A 16 7.90 -11.62 -1.52
CA TRP A 16 6.78 -11.01 -2.26
C TRP A 16 7.16 -9.74 -3.07
N TRP A 17 8.41 -9.28 -2.98
CA TRP A 17 9.00 -8.14 -3.68
C TRP A 17 10.13 -8.55 -4.64
N SER A 18 10.41 -9.84 -4.81
CA SER A 18 11.38 -10.31 -5.81
C SER A 18 10.93 -9.93 -7.22
N GLU A 19 11.90 -9.64 -8.09
CA GLU A 19 11.73 -9.20 -9.49
C GLU A 19 10.80 -10.11 -10.32
N ASP A 20 10.63 -11.34 -9.86
CA ASP A 20 9.70 -12.36 -10.36
C ASP A 20 8.22 -11.95 -10.24
N THR A 21 7.87 -11.10 -9.27
CA THR A 21 6.50 -10.61 -9.06
C THR A 21 6.10 -9.61 -10.15
N ILE A 22 7.02 -8.76 -10.60
CA ILE A 22 6.78 -7.80 -11.71
C ILE A 22 6.58 -8.53 -13.05
N VAL A 23 7.32 -9.62 -13.27
CA VAL A 23 7.18 -10.45 -14.47
C VAL A 23 5.87 -11.25 -14.47
N ARG A 24 5.37 -11.67 -13.30
CA ARG A 24 4.06 -12.35 -13.18
C ARG A 24 2.89 -11.45 -13.58
N PHE A 25 2.95 -10.14 -13.33
CA PHE A 25 1.90 -9.20 -13.73
C PHE A 25 1.77 -9.02 -15.25
N GLN A 26 2.73 -9.49 -16.07
CA GLN A 26 2.74 -9.27 -17.51
C GLN A 26 2.42 -10.51 -18.37
N ASN A 27 2.27 -11.70 -17.76
CA ASN A 27 1.99 -12.96 -18.50
C ASN A 27 0.55 -13.45 -18.28
N ILE A 28 -0.40 -12.90 -19.05
CA ILE A 28 -1.86 -13.16 -18.92
C ILE A 28 -2.36 -14.29 -19.86
N ASN A 29 -1.50 -14.89 -20.70
CA ASN A 29 -1.95 -15.75 -21.80
C ASN A 29 -1.61 -17.24 -21.63
N PHE A 30 -2.20 -17.94 -20.66
CA PHE A 30 -2.23 -19.42 -20.66
C PHE A 30 -3.66 -19.94 -20.62
N GLU A 31 -4.05 -20.65 -21.69
CA GLU A 31 -5.24 -21.51 -21.73
C GLU A 31 -5.07 -22.59 -20.65
N GLY A 32 -5.95 -22.56 -19.64
CA GLY A 32 -5.76 -23.24 -18.36
C GLY A 32 -5.56 -22.29 -17.16
N GLY A 33 -5.95 -21.02 -17.31
CA GLY A 33 -5.70 -19.93 -16.38
C GLY A 33 -5.96 -20.24 -14.91
N GLU A 34 -5.15 -19.63 -14.06
CA GLU A 34 -5.25 -19.70 -12.62
C GLU A 34 -6.70 -19.41 -12.14
N PRO A 35 -7.36 -20.33 -11.41
CA PRO A 35 -8.78 -20.22 -11.08
C PRO A 35 -9.17 -18.93 -10.35
N TRP A 36 -8.23 -18.27 -9.66
CA TRP A 36 -8.48 -17.06 -8.89
C TRP A 36 -8.54 -15.77 -9.74
N LEU A 37 -8.20 -15.84 -11.03
CA LEU A 37 -8.21 -14.68 -11.92
C LEU A 37 -9.65 -14.22 -12.24
N ASP A 38 -10.55 -15.16 -12.53
CA ASP A 38 -11.94 -14.85 -12.86
C ASP A 38 -12.83 -14.83 -11.61
N VAL A 39 -12.70 -13.73 -10.84
CA VAL A 39 -13.47 -13.51 -9.61
C VAL A 39 -14.97 -13.49 -9.90
N GLU A 40 -15.40 -12.87 -11.01
CA GLU A 40 -16.81 -12.76 -11.38
C GLU A 40 -17.44 -14.13 -11.65
N ALA A 41 -16.79 -14.99 -12.45
CA ALA A 41 -17.31 -16.33 -12.73
C ALA A 41 -17.36 -17.20 -11.47
N ASN A 42 -16.35 -17.09 -10.60
CA ASN A 42 -16.32 -17.84 -9.34
C ASN A 42 -17.46 -17.45 -8.40
N ILE A 43 -17.68 -16.14 -8.21
CA ILE A 43 -18.77 -15.66 -7.35
C ILE A 43 -20.13 -16.00 -7.97
N SER A 44 -20.30 -15.87 -9.28
CA SER A 44 -21.54 -16.27 -9.97
C SER A 44 -21.85 -17.76 -9.81
N LYS A 45 -20.81 -18.61 -9.85
CA LYS A 45 -20.95 -20.04 -9.60
C LYS A 45 -21.33 -20.33 -8.15
N MET A 46 -20.78 -19.57 -7.18
CA MET A 46 -21.17 -19.68 -5.77
C MET A 46 -22.63 -19.29 -5.57
N ASP A 47 -23.08 -18.19 -6.18
CA ASP A 47 -24.49 -17.77 -6.13
C ASP A 47 -25.42 -18.86 -6.66
N LEU A 48 -25.06 -19.49 -7.78
CA LEU A 48 -25.85 -20.58 -8.37
C LEU A 48 -25.86 -21.85 -7.48
N LEU A 49 -24.70 -22.26 -6.96
CA LEU A 49 -24.58 -23.49 -6.17
C LEU A 49 -25.30 -23.44 -4.83
N TYR A 50 -25.39 -22.24 -4.24
CA TYR A 50 -25.96 -22.03 -2.92
C TYR A 50 -27.29 -21.27 -2.93
N GLU A 51 -27.84 -20.99 -4.12
CA GLU A 51 -29.06 -20.17 -4.30
C GLU A 51 -28.97 -18.85 -3.52
N ALA A 52 -27.79 -18.23 -3.58
CA ALA A 52 -27.43 -17.05 -2.80
C ALA A 52 -27.27 -15.81 -3.69
N THR A 53 -27.01 -14.67 -3.04
CA THR A 53 -26.82 -13.37 -3.70
C THR A 53 -25.52 -12.70 -3.24
N PHE A 54 -24.45 -13.49 -3.09
CA PHE A 54 -23.12 -13.02 -2.68
C PHE A 54 -22.61 -11.92 -3.59
N ARG A 55 -22.84 -12.02 -4.91
CA ARG A 55 -22.38 -10.99 -5.85
C ARG A 55 -22.95 -9.61 -5.51
N SER A 56 -24.28 -9.50 -5.41
CA SER A 56 -24.92 -8.22 -5.11
C SER A 56 -24.57 -7.74 -3.72
N TRP A 57 -24.52 -8.66 -2.75
CA TRP A 57 -24.17 -8.30 -1.37
C TRP A 57 -22.74 -7.77 -1.25
N LEU A 58 -21.76 -8.41 -1.89
CA LEU A 58 -20.36 -7.95 -1.93
C LEU A 58 -20.22 -6.63 -2.68
N LYS A 59 -21.05 -6.37 -3.69
CA LYS A 59 -20.99 -5.17 -4.51
C LYS A 59 -21.67 -3.95 -3.91
N ASP A 60 -22.46 -4.14 -2.87
CA ASP A 60 -23.15 -3.07 -2.17
C ASP A 60 -22.21 -2.36 -1.19
N GLU A 61 -22.03 -1.04 -1.40
CA GLU A 61 -21.17 -0.20 -0.57
C GLU A 61 -21.66 -0.08 0.87
N GLU A 62 -22.95 -0.28 1.15
CA GLU A 62 -23.47 -0.27 2.53
C GLU A 62 -22.83 -1.38 3.38
N ASN A 63 -22.38 -2.47 2.72
CA ASN A 63 -21.73 -3.59 3.38
C ASN A 63 -20.20 -3.42 3.52
N VAL A 64 -19.61 -2.30 3.10
CA VAL A 64 -18.15 -2.12 3.04
C VAL A 64 -17.45 -2.43 4.35
N SER A 65 -17.99 -1.98 5.48
CA SER A 65 -17.42 -2.22 6.81
C SER A 65 -17.35 -3.72 7.13
N ILE A 66 -18.41 -4.46 6.82
CA ILE A 66 -18.50 -5.90 7.06
C ILE A 66 -17.55 -6.64 6.12
N VAL A 67 -17.63 -6.35 4.81
CA VAL A 67 -16.78 -6.95 3.78
C VAL A 67 -15.30 -6.73 4.09
N SER A 68 -14.94 -5.52 4.51
CA SER A 68 -13.56 -5.16 4.82
C SER A 68 -12.99 -5.93 6.02
N SER A 69 -13.80 -6.21 7.04
CA SER A 69 -13.41 -7.03 8.20
C SER A 69 -13.10 -8.47 7.78
N TYR A 70 -13.93 -9.07 6.91
CA TYR A 70 -13.66 -10.40 6.39
C TYR A 70 -12.40 -10.45 5.50
N LEU A 71 -12.20 -9.43 4.67
CA LEU A 71 -11.06 -9.36 3.75
C LEU A 71 -9.74 -9.05 4.47
N HIS A 72 -9.76 -8.36 5.62
CA HIS A 72 -8.56 -8.12 6.41
C HIS A 72 -7.82 -9.41 6.77
N ARG A 73 -8.54 -10.45 7.22
CA ARG A 73 -7.91 -11.76 7.50
C ARG A 73 -7.28 -12.37 6.24
N ILE A 74 -8.03 -12.34 5.14
CA ILE A 74 -7.63 -12.97 3.88
C ILE A 74 -6.42 -12.23 3.27
N ALA A 75 -6.39 -10.90 3.32
CA ALA A 75 -5.29 -10.12 2.74
C ALA A 75 -3.92 -10.31 3.43
N ASN A 76 -3.90 -10.94 4.60
CA ASN A 76 -2.65 -11.31 5.27
C ASN A 76 -2.20 -12.74 4.94
N GLU A 77 -3.06 -13.56 4.34
CA GLU A 77 -2.78 -14.97 4.00
C GLU A 77 -2.42 -15.18 2.53
N TYR A 78 -2.80 -14.23 1.66
CA TYR A 78 -2.65 -14.36 0.21
C TYR A 78 -1.55 -13.42 -0.35
N PRO A 79 -0.92 -13.79 -1.47
CA PRO A 79 0.03 -12.91 -2.15
C PRO A 79 -0.65 -11.66 -2.71
N LEU A 80 0.13 -10.60 -2.91
CA LEU A 80 -0.36 -9.27 -3.23
C LEU A 80 -1.13 -9.21 -4.56
N ASP A 81 -0.73 -9.99 -5.55
CA ASP A 81 -1.38 -10.11 -6.87
C ASP A 81 -2.82 -10.61 -6.77
N ARG A 82 -3.07 -11.64 -5.96
CA ARG A 82 -4.42 -12.16 -5.71
C ARG A 82 -5.29 -11.14 -4.98
N ILE A 83 -4.72 -10.42 -4.03
CA ILE A 83 -5.39 -9.34 -3.32
C ILE A 83 -5.76 -8.23 -4.30
N VAL A 84 -4.81 -7.76 -5.11
CA VAL A 84 -5.04 -6.74 -6.15
C VAL A 84 -6.18 -7.17 -7.07
N ASN A 85 -6.17 -8.40 -7.58
CA ASN A 85 -7.20 -8.89 -8.49
C ASN A 85 -8.59 -8.92 -7.84
N ALA A 86 -8.68 -9.47 -6.62
CA ALA A 86 -9.93 -9.52 -5.87
C ALA A 86 -10.46 -8.13 -5.55
N LEU A 87 -9.59 -7.20 -5.12
CA LEU A 87 -9.99 -5.84 -4.81
C LEU A 87 -10.40 -5.05 -6.06
N LYS A 88 -9.70 -5.19 -7.19
CA LYS A 88 -10.10 -4.58 -8.46
C LYS A 88 -11.51 -4.99 -8.87
N TRP A 89 -11.78 -6.29 -8.80
CA TRP A 89 -13.13 -6.79 -9.05
C TRP A 89 -14.11 -6.17 -8.07
N LEU A 90 -13.83 -6.21 -6.77
CA LEU A 90 -14.76 -5.75 -5.72
C LEU A 90 -15.10 -4.26 -5.86
N ILE A 91 -14.09 -3.39 -5.93
CA ILE A 91 -14.25 -1.93 -5.90
C ILE A 91 -14.74 -1.33 -7.22
N GLN A 92 -14.94 -2.15 -8.26
CA GLN A 92 -15.47 -1.65 -9.51
C GLN A 92 -16.83 -0.98 -9.27
N SER A 93 -16.91 0.29 -9.67
CA SER A 93 -18.04 1.21 -9.48
C SER A 93 -18.25 1.72 -8.05
N TRP A 94 -17.29 1.50 -7.13
CA TRP A 94 -17.38 2.06 -5.78
C TRP A 94 -16.92 3.52 -5.70
N SER A 95 -17.48 4.25 -4.73
CA SER A 95 -17.00 5.58 -4.35
C SER A 95 -15.59 5.53 -3.75
N VAL A 96 -14.83 6.61 -3.93
CA VAL A 96 -13.45 6.73 -3.41
C VAL A 96 -13.43 6.60 -1.88
N GLU A 97 -14.46 7.09 -1.20
CA GLU A 97 -14.67 7.00 0.24
C GLU A 97 -14.78 5.55 0.70
N SER A 98 -15.65 4.75 0.09
CA SER A 98 -15.82 3.34 0.42
C SER A 98 -14.55 2.55 0.12
N VAL A 99 -13.86 2.84 -0.99
CA VAL A 99 -12.54 2.25 -1.28
C VAL A 99 -11.53 2.61 -0.19
N ALA A 100 -11.51 3.85 0.30
CA ALA A 100 -10.62 4.24 1.39
C ALA A 100 -10.92 3.46 2.68
N ILE A 101 -12.18 3.28 3.04
CA ILE A 101 -12.59 2.47 4.22
C ILE A 101 -12.11 1.03 4.05
N LEU A 102 -12.34 0.43 2.89
CA LEU A 102 -11.93 -0.93 2.58
C LEU A 102 -10.41 -1.09 2.71
N ILE A 103 -9.64 -0.23 2.06
CA ILE A 103 -8.17 -0.29 2.12
C ILE A 103 -7.68 -0.12 3.55
N LYS A 104 -8.26 0.81 4.31
CA LYS A 104 -7.86 1.04 5.70
C LYS A 104 -7.91 -0.23 6.53
N HIS A 105 -9.00 -0.97 6.44
CA HIS A 105 -9.17 -2.24 7.16
C HIS A 105 -8.26 -3.32 6.60
N VAL A 106 -8.28 -3.55 5.28
CA VAL A 106 -7.54 -4.63 4.62
C VAL A 106 -6.04 -4.55 4.89
N THR A 107 -5.50 -3.33 5.01
CA THR A 107 -4.06 -3.09 5.16
C THR A 107 -3.68 -2.62 6.58
N ALA A 108 -4.58 -2.73 7.55
CA ALA A 108 -4.35 -2.29 8.94
C ALA A 108 -3.15 -2.99 9.59
N ASP A 109 -2.98 -4.29 9.34
CA ASP A 109 -1.93 -5.10 9.98
C ASP A 109 -0.58 -5.04 9.28
N TRP A 110 -0.48 -4.40 8.12
CA TRP A 110 0.76 -4.42 7.33
C TRP A 110 1.90 -3.65 8.00
N THR A 111 1.58 -2.71 8.90
CA THR A 111 2.54 -1.98 9.71
C THR A 111 2.56 -2.43 11.18
N ASN A 112 1.72 -3.40 11.55
CA ASN A 112 1.59 -3.84 12.93
C ASN A 112 2.78 -4.70 13.33
N VAL A 113 3.69 -4.11 14.09
CA VAL A 113 4.70 -4.83 14.84
C VAL A 113 4.01 -5.41 16.06
N LYS A 114 3.35 -6.57 15.90
CA LYS A 114 2.78 -7.31 17.03
C LYS A 114 3.85 -7.39 18.13
N GLN A 115 3.48 -6.96 19.33
CA GLN A 115 4.32 -6.98 20.53
C GLN A 115 4.55 -8.42 21.01
N GLU A 116 4.94 -9.35 20.13
CA GLU A 116 5.30 -10.73 20.50
C GLU A 116 6.58 -10.78 21.36
N ALA A 117 7.14 -9.63 21.74
CA ALA A 117 8.33 -9.48 22.55
C ALA A 117 8.07 -8.80 23.92
N ASP A 118 6.84 -8.81 24.42
CA ASP A 118 6.43 -8.18 25.70
C ASP A 118 7.13 -8.71 26.97
N PHE A 119 8.15 -9.57 26.87
CA PHE A 119 8.84 -10.08 28.05
C PHE A 119 10.37 -9.98 28.09
N LYS A 120 11.09 -9.54 27.04
CA LYS A 120 12.57 -9.67 27.07
C LYS A 120 13.46 -8.54 26.51
N ALA A 121 12.95 -7.44 25.96
CA ALA A 121 13.85 -6.47 25.30
C ALA A 121 13.61 -5.01 25.70
N SER A 122 13.63 -4.74 27.01
CA SER A 122 13.89 -3.39 27.49
C SER A 122 15.32 -2.99 27.12
N SER A 123 15.46 -1.97 26.27
CA SER A 123 16.66 -1.11 26.12
C SER A 123 17.71 -1.38 25.02
N SER A 124 17.43 -2.18 23.97
CA SER A 124 18.37 -2.26 22.83
C SER A 124 17.92 -1.38 21.65
N SER A 125 18.79 -0.47 21.20
CA SER A 125 18.59 0.40 20.02
C SER A 125 18.17 -0.36 18.76
N ASN A 126 18.56 -1.63 18.66
CA ASN A 126 18.23 -2.52 17.55
C ASN A 126 16.72 -2.78 17.39
N TYR A 127 15.92 -2.70 18.46
CA TYR A 127 14.46 -2.90 18.38
C TYR A 127 13.76 -1.80 17.60
N GLN A 128 14.18 -0.54 17.78
CA GLN A 128 13.58 0.59 17.07
C GLN A 128 13.83 0.48 15.56
N THR A 129 15.05 0.15 15.15
CA THR A 129 15.39 -0.04 13.73
C THR A 129 14.54 -1.14 13.09
N SER A 130 14.38 -2.28 13.76
CA SER A 130 13.54 -3.38 13.25
C SER A 130 12.07 -2.96 13.12
N LYS A 131 11.55 -2.20 14.10
CA LYS A 131 10.19 -1.66 14.03
C LYS A 131 10.01 -0.71 12.84
N HIS A 132 10.95 0.22 12.62
CA HIS A 132 10.91 1.14 11.50
C HIS A 132 10.94 0.42 10.15
N LEU A 133 11.79 -0.61 9.99
CA LEU A 133 11.89 -1.39 8.76
C LEU A 133 10.57 -2.10 8.43
N LYS A 134 9.91 -2.72 9.42
CA LYS A 134 8.60 -3.35 9.22
C LYS A 134 7.52 -2.37 8.80
N ILE A 135 7.50 -1.17 9.38
CA ILE A 135 6.54 -0.13 8.99
C ILE A 135 6.81 0.32 7.55
N ILE A 136 8.08 0.52 7.18
CA ILE A 136 8.47 0.88 5.81
C ILE A 136 8.05 -0.20 4.81
N GLU A 137 8.24 -1.49 5.14
CA GLU A 137 7.80 -2.61 4.32
C GLU A 137 6.27 -2.59 4.13
N GLY A 138 5.52 -2.41 5.22
CA GLY A 138 4.06 -2.31 5.18
C GLY A 138 3.55 -1.17 4.30
N GLU A 139 4.15 0.02 4.42
CA GLU A 139 3.78 1.19 3.61
C GLU A 139 4.22 1.06 2.15
N THR A 140 5.36 0.44 1.90
CA THR A 140 5.82 0.08 0.54
C THR A 140 4.79 -0.83 -0.13
N LYS A 141 4.39 -1.91 0.57
CA LYS A 141 3.37 -2.85 0.10
C LYS A 141 2.02 -2.17 -0.14
N ARG A 142 1.61 -1.26 0.76
CA ARG A 142 0.38 -0.46 0.61
C ARG A 142 0.44 0.45 -0.62
N GLY A 143 1.59 1.10 -0.87
CA GLY A 143 1.81 1.93 -2.05
C GLY A 143 1.67 1.15 -3.36
N PHE A 144 2.25 -0.05 -3.43
CA PHE A 144 2.06 -0.96 -4.57
C PHE A 144 0.61 -1.39 -4.74
N LEU A 145 -0.07 -1.80 -3.66
CA LEU A 145 -1.49 -2.16 -3.73
C LEU A 145 -2.32 -1.03 -4.35
N ILE A 146 -2.19 0.19 -3.82
CA ILE A 146 -2.97 1.33 -4.29
C ILE A 146 -2.65 1.62 -5.75
N ARG A 147 -1.37 1.66 -6.14
CA ARG A 147 -0.98 1.87 -7.53
C ARG A 147 -1.68 0.90 -8.47
N GLU A 148 -1.65 -0.39 -8.14
CA GLU A 148 -2.20 -1.40 -9.02
C GLU A 148 -3.72 -1.29 -9.14
N ILE A 149 -4.45 -1.09 -8.03
CA ILE A 149 -5.92 -1.01 -8.05
C ILE A 149 -6.43 0.32 -8.65
N THR A 150 -5.64 1.39 -8.62
CA THR A 150 -6.02 2.70 -9.17
C THR A 150 -5.35 3.03 -10.51
N ARG A 151 -4.86 2.02 -11.24
CA ARG A 151 -4.14 2.23 -12.50
C ARG A 151 -4.95 2.99 -13.56
N ASP A 152 -6.26 2.75 -13.59
CA ASP A 152 -7.18 3.37 -14.55
C ASP A 152 -7.94 4.58 -13.96
N TRP A 153 -7.54 5.06 -12.78
CA TRP A 153 -8.20 6.18 -12.11
C TRP A 153 -7.60 7.52 -12.56
N SER A 154 -8.42 8.57 -12.48
CA SER A 154 -7.93 9.94 -12.66
C SER A 154 -7.04 10.38 -11.49
N CYS A 155 -6.10 11.30 -11.73
CA CYS A 155 -5.24 11.85 -10.68
C CYS A 155 -6.04 12.47 -9.52
N VAL A 156 -7.23 13.04 -9.80
CA VAL A 156 -8.15 13.58 -8.80
C VAL A 156 -8.64 12.49 -7.85
N GLN A 157 -9.08 11.36 -8.38
CA GLN A 157 -9.58 10.23 -7.57
C GLN A 157 -8.44 9.63 -6.73
N VAL A 158 -7.26 9.45 -7.31
CA VAL A 158 -6.09 8.95 -6.58
C VAL A 158 -5.67 9.94 -5.48
N ALA A 159 -5.63 11.24 -5.75
CA ALA A 159 -5.32 12.26 -4.75
C ALA A 159 -6.32 12.26 -3.60
N LYS A 160 -7.63 12.16 -3.91
CA LYS A 160 -8.69 12.04 -2.90
C LYS A 160 -8.55 10.78 -2.05
N LEU A 161 -8.26 9.64 -2.67
CA LEU A 161 -7.99 8.38 -1.95
C LEU A 161 -6.81 8.55 -1.00
N VAL A 162 -5.67 9.06 -1.49
CA VAL A 162 -4.46 9.26 -0.68
C VAL A 162 -4.71 10.23 0.47
N SER A 163 -5.46 11.31 0.25
CA SER A 163 -5.87 12.23 1.33
C SER A 163 -6.76 11.55 2.37
N ASN A 164 -7.65 10.64 1.95
CA ASN A 164 -8.45 9.88 2.89
C ASN A 164 -7.61 8.89 3.71
N LEU A 165 -6.55 8.32 3.13
CA LEU A 165 -5.63 7.41 3.81
C LEU A 165 -4.66 8.13 4.76
N SER A 166 -4.25 9.35 4.42
CA SER A 166 -3.26 10.10 5.21
C SER A 166 -3.72 10.43 6.62
N THR A 167 -5.01 10.62 6.81
CA THR A 167 -5.61 10.87 8.13
C THR A 167 -5.54 9.66 9.07
N THR A 168 -5.23 8.48 8.55
CA THR A 168 -5.23 7.23 9.32
C THR A 168 -3.83 6.64 9.49
N PHE A 169 -2.98 6.67 8.46
CA PHE A 169 -1.73 5.90 8.49
C PHE A 169 -0.47 6.69 8.79
N TRP A 170 -0.44 8.00 8.53
CA TRP A 170 0.82 8.74 8.47
C TRP A 170 0.89 9.89 9.47
N GLU A 171 1.27 9.56 10.71
CA GLU A 171 1.77 10.57 11.66
C GLU A 171 3.20 10.97 11.32
N ASN A 172 4.01 10.02 10.82
CA ASN A 172 5.40 10.25 10.45
C ASN A 172 5.56 10.38 8.92
N ARG A 173 6.10 11.54 8.49
CA ARG A 173 6.34 11.88 7.09
C ARG A 173 7.25 10.89 6.36
N LEU A 174 8.16 10.22 7.08
CA LEU A 174 9.05 9.23 6.49
C LEU A 174 8.25 8.09 5.85
N TYR A 175 7.24 7.58 6.53
CA TYR A 175 6.44 6.44 6.06
C TYR A 175 5.54 6.83 4.88
N GLN A 176 4.97 8.03 4.94
CA GLN A 176 4.23 8.64 3.84
C GLN A 176 5.09 8.73 2.57
N GLU A 177 6.37 9.10 2.71
CA GLU A 177 7.30 9.18 1.58
C GLU A 177 7.54 7.81 0.93
N TYR A 178 7.77 6.75 1.71
CA TYR A 178 7.92 5.39 1.18
C TYR A 178 6.66 4.92 0.43
N PHE A 179 5.49 5.14 1.01
CA PHE A 179 4.22 4.87 0.35
C PHE A 179 4.12 5.60 -0.99
N LEU A 180 4.36 6.92 -1.00
CA LEU A 180 4.23 7.75 -2.21
C LEU A 180 5.24 7.35 -3.30
N ARG A 181 6.48 7.02 -2.94
CA ARG A 181 7.50 6.54 -3.89
C ARG A 181 7.04 5.27 -4.61
N CYS A 182 6.38 4.36 -3.91
CA CYS A 182 5.86 3.12 -4.50
C CYS A 182 4.62 3.37 -5.35
N LEU A 183 3.73 4.26 -4.89
CA LEU A 183 2.52 4.66 -5.60
C LEU A 183 2.84 5.23 -6.99
N VAL A 184 3.86 6.10 -7.10
CA VAL A 184 4.15 6.85 -8.34
C VAL A 184 5.34 6.28 -9.14
N LEU A 185 5.72 5.02 -8.86
CA LEU A 185 6.93 4.43 -9.43
C LEU A 185 6.93 4.41 -10.96
N ASP A 186 5.77 4.21 -11.58
CA ASP A 186 5.54 4.16 -13.03
C ASP A 186 5.00 5.47 -13.61
N TYR A 187 4.77 6.49 -12.77
CA TYR A 187 4.23 7.76 -13.24
C TYR A 187 5.29 8.51 -14.05
N ASP A 188 4.86 8.97 -15.23
CA ASP A 188 5.61 9.92 -16.03
C ASP A 188 5.57 11.32 -15.40
N PHE A 189 6.38 12.24 -15.92
CA PHE A 189 6.46 13.60 -15.36
C PHE A 189 5.12 14.34 -15.39
N CYS A 190 4.34 14.18 -16.46
CA CYS A 190 3.09 14.88 -16.65
C CYS A 190 2.04 14.40 -15.64
N HIS A 191 1.85 13.09 -15.53
CA HIS A 191 0.90 12.45 -14.62
C HIS A 191 1.28 12.71 -13.16
N LEU A 192 2.57 12.64 -12.82
CA LEU A 192 3.06 12.96 -11.47
C LEU A 192 2.85 14.43 -11.10
N SER A 193 3.10 15.35 -12.04
CA SER A 193 2.87 16.78 -11.83
C SER A 193 1.38 17.08 -11.64
N GLU A 194 0.51 16.45 -12.44
CA GLU A 194 -0.94 16.57 -12.30
C GLU A 194 -1.40 16.04 -10.93
N PHE A 195 -0.97 14.83 -10.55
CA PHE A 195 -1.25 14.27 -9.23
C PHE A 195 -0.84 15.20 -8.08
N PHE A 196 0.37 15.78 -8.12
CA PHE A 196 0.81 16.71 -7.09
C PHE A 196 0.04 18.04 -7.04
N SER A 197 -0.58 18.45 -8.16
CA SER A 197 -1.45 19.62 -8.18
C SER A 197 -2.74 19.41 -7.37
N TYR A 198 -3.30 18.19 -7.39
CA TYR A 198 -4.51 17.84 -6.64
C TYR A 198 -4.23 17.49 -5.18
N VAL A 199 -3.13 16.80 -4.92
CA VAL A 199 -2.68 16.49 -3.55
C VAL A 199 -2.41 17.77 -2.73
N GLY A 200 -1.97 18.83 -3.40
CA GLY A 200 -1.88 20.18 -2.83
C GLY A 200 -1.13 20.25 -1.49
N SER A 201 -1.70 20.99 -0.54
CA SER A 201 -1.24 21.16 0.84
C SER A 201 -1.82 20.12 1.81
N GLN A 202 -2.83 19.34 1.41
CA GLN A 202 -3.55 18.42 2.29
C GLN A 202 -2.63 17.35 2.89
N LEU A 203 -1.67 16.87 2.10
CA LEU A 203 -0.68 15.89 2.54
C LEU A 203 0.53 16.49 3.26
N GLY A 204 0.65 17.83 3.35
CA GLY A 204 1.79 18.49 4.00
C GLY A 204 3.16 18.16 3.37
N LEU A 205 3.18 17.78 2.08
CA LEU A 205 4.39 17.35 1.39
C LEU A 205 5.39 18.49 1.24
N ASP A 206 6.64 18.23 1.63
CA ASP A 206 7.74 19.15 1.41
C ASP A 206 7.94 19.40 -0.10
N TYR A 207 8.08 20.66 -0.47
CA TYR A 207 8.43 21.07 -1.82
C TYR A 207 9.69 20.36 -2.32
N ARG A 208 10.70 20.16 -1.45
CA ARG A 208 11.93 19.44 -1.81
C ARG A 208 11.66 18.01 -2.24
N LEU A 209 10.77 17.31 -1.53
CA LEU A 209 10.37 15.95 -1.87
C LEU A 209 9.64 15.90 -3.21
N LYS A 210 8.66 16.80 -3.43
CA LYS A 210 7.93 16.90 -4.71
C LYS A 210 8.90 17.10 -5.89
N VAL A 211 9.82 18.04 -5.76
CA VAL A 211 10.83 18.33 -6.79
C VAL A 211 11.73 17.13 -7.04
N SER A 212 12.21 16.45 -5.99
CA SER A 212 13.04 15.25 -6.13
C SER A 212 12.32 14.16 -6.93
N MET A 213 11.05 13.87 -6.60
CA MET A 213 10.25 12.86 -7.30
C MET A 213 9.98 13.24 -8.76
N LEU A 214 9.67 14.51 -9.04
CA LEU A 214 9.50 15.02 -10.40
C LEU A 214 10.79 14.93 -11.23
N GLN A 215 11.94 15.28 -10.64
CA GLN A 215 13.24 15.15 -11.30
C GLN A 215 13.59 13.70 -11.62
N LEU A 216 13.30 12.76 -10.69
CA LEU A 216 13.49 11.34 -10.91
C LEU A 216 12.61 10.82 -12.06
N SER A 217 11.33 11.21 -12.10
CA SER A 217 10.42 10.84 -13.18
C SER A 217 10.87 11.42 -14.53
N ALA A 218 11.27 12.70 -14.58
CA ALA A 218 11.81 13.32 -15.79
C ALA A 218 13.06 12.60 -16.33
N ARG A 219 13.98 12.20 -15.43
CA ARG A 219 15.17 11.41 -15.79
C ARG A 219 14.79 10.05 -16.35
N ARG A 220 13.78 9.37 -15.78
CA ARG A 220 13.28 8.09 -16.28
C ARG A 220 12.75 8.22 -17.71
N ASN A 221 11.91 9.22 -17.95
CA ASN A 221 11.33 9.49 -19.27
C ASN A 221 12.40 9.75 -20.34
N SER A 222 13.49 10.44 -19.98
CA SER A 222 14.58 10.73 -20.93
C SER A 222 15.32 9.46 -21.41
N LYS A 223 15.47 8.45 -20.55
CA LYS A 223 16.16 7.20 -20.87
C LYS A 223 15.37 6.29 -21.82
N THR A 224 14.04 6.29 -21.70
CA THR A 224 13.16 5.48 -22.57
C THR A 224 13.21 5.97 -24.02
N VAL A 225 13.36 7.27 -24.23
CA VAL A 225 13.41 7.87 -25.57
C VAL A 225 14.74 7.61 -26.28
N SER A 226 15.86 7.55 -25.55
CA SER A 226 17.17 7.32 -26.16
C SER A 226 17.36 5.87 -26.63
N SER A 227 16.93 4.86 -25.86
CA SER A 227 17.13 3.45 -26.25
C SER A 227 16.39 3.06 -27.52
N THR A 228 15.24 3.69 -27.78
CA THR A 228 14.42 3.39 -28.97
C THR A 228 15.09 3.86 -30.27
N LYS A 229 15.90 4.94 -30.23
CA LYS A 229 16.57 5.49 -31.42
C LYS A 229 17.79 4.68 -31.85
N ASP A 230 18.48 4.02 -30.93
CA ASP A 230 19.66 3.21 -31.24
C ASP A 230 19.29 1.82 -31.79
N SER A 231 18.15 1.26 -31.34
CA SER A 231 17.63 0.01 -31.90
C SER A 231 17.28 0.14 -33.40
N PHE A 232 16.61 1.24 -33.79
CA PHE A 232 16.21 1.46 -35.19
C PHE A 232 17.38 1.62 -36.16
N LYS A 233 18.49 2.24 -35.73
CA LYS A 233 19.68 2.39 -36.59
C LYS A 233 20.44 1.06 -36.80
N SER A 234 20.33 0.11 -35.86
CA SER A 234 20.98 -1.19 -35.98
C SER A 234 20.24 -2.16 -36.93
N VAL A 235 18.91 -2.01 -37.07
CA VAL A 235 18.09 -2.86 -37.95
C VAL A 235 18.24 -2.45 -39.42
N GLN A 236 18.39 -1.14 -39.71
CA GLN A 236 18.63 -0.68 -41.09
C GLN A 236 20.00 -1.05 -41.67
N LYS A 237 20.93 -1.59 -40.87
CA LYS A 237 22.23 -2.08 -41.36
C LYS A 237 22.28 -3.59 -41.62
N ARG A 238 21.17 -4.33 -41.45
CA ARG A 238 21.07 -5.78 -41.73
C ARG A 238 20.02 -6.14 -42.80
N VAL A 239 19.79 -5.28 -43.77
CA VAL A 239 18.91 -5.59 -44.94
C VAL A 239 19.73 -5.90 -46.20
N ILE A 240 21.05 -6.07 -46.08
CA ILE A 240 21.90 -6.58 -47.17
C ILE A 240 22.90 -7.58 -46.58
N GLN A 241 22.43 -8.75 -46.17
CA GLN A 241 23.20 -10.01 -46.25
C GLN A 241 22.33 -11.20 -45.84
N ASP A 242 22.09 -12.02 -46.84
CA ASP A 242 21.98 -13.47 -46.86
C ASP A 242 20.87 -14.21 -46.07
N VAL A 243 20.11 -14.90 -46.90
CA VAL A 243 19.25 -16.05 -46.68
C VAL A 243 20.07 -17.21 -46.09
N GLU A 244 19.77 -17.66 -44.88
CA GLU A 244 19.53 -19.09 -44.55
C GLU A 244 19.25 -19.30 -43.05
N ASN A 245 18.14 -19.97 -42.77
CA ASN A 245 17.81 -20.90 -41.68
C ASN A 245 18.45 -20.68 -40.27
N ASP A 246 17.62 -20.31 -39.28
CA ASP A 246 17.46 -21.11 -38.05
C ASP A 246 16.26 -20.63 -37.20
N THR A 247 15.26 -21.49 -37.02
CA THR A 247 14.07 -21.24 -36.20
C THR A 247 14.26 -21.84 -34.82
N THR A 248 14.79 -21.10 -33.83
CA THR A 248 14.49 -21.26 -32.37
C THR A 248 15.38 -20.37 -31.48
N LYS A 249 15.22 -19.04 -31.47
CA LYS A 249 15.70 -18.21 -30.35
C LYS A 249 14.71 -17.09 -30.04
N ARG A 250 13.84 -17.33 -29.04
CA ARG A 250 13.02 -16.28 -28.42
C ARG A 250 13.95 -15.31 -27.69
N ALA A 251 13.87 -14.03 -28.07
CA ALA A 251 14.58 -12.94 -27.41
C ALA A 251 14.12 -12.82 -25.95
N ARG A 252 15.04 -12.99 -25.01
CA ARG A 252 14.84 -12.62 -23.60
C ARG A 252 14.88 -11.10 -23.52
N ILE A 253 13.77 -10.50 -23.08
CA ILE A 253 13.70 -9.09 -22.71
C ILE A 253 14.50 -8.95 -21.41
N ASN A 254 15.57 -8.16 -21.45
CA ASN A 254 16.42 -7.88 -20.30
C ASN A 254 15.76 -6.76 -19.49
N THR A 255 14.93 -7.14 -18.52
CA THR A 255 14.35 -6.22 -17.53
C THR A 255 15.28 -6.20 -16.32
N GLU A 256 16.44 -5.56 -16.44
CA GLU A 256 17.15 -5.10 -15.25
C GLU A 256 16.51 -3.77 -14.86
N MET A 257 15.47 -3.83 -14.01
CA MET A 257 15.13 -2.62 -13.27
C MET A 257 16.33 -2.33 -12.37
N PRO A 258 16.81 -1.08 -12.25
CA PRO A 258 17.65 -0.73 -11.13
C PRO A 258 16.79 -0.93 -9.89
N CYS A 259 16.91 -2.11 -9.27
CA CYS A 259 16.52 -2.33 -7.90
C CYS A 259 17.16 -1.18 -7.14
N PHE A 260 16.34 -0.27 -6.64
CA PHE A 260 16.84 0.80 -5.81
C PHE A 260 17.46 0.08 -4.62
N GLU A 261 18.79 0.02 -4.57
CA GLU A 261 19.51 -0.16 -3.32
C GLU A 261 19.11 1.05 -2.47
N LEU A 262 17.96 0.91 -1.83
CA LEU A 262 17.59 1.58 -0.61
C LEU A 262 18.54 1.01 0.43
N GLU A 263 19.83 1.31 0.31
CA GLU A 263 20.65 1.49 1.49
C GLU A 263 19.86 2.52 2.30
N PRO A 264 19.27 2.14 3.45
CA PRO A 264 18.78 3.14 4.35
C PRO A 264 20.04 3.91 4.73
N SER A 265 20.30 5.04 4.07
CA SER A 265 21.21 6.01 4.62
C SER A 265 20.53 6.45 5.89
N VAL A 266 20.82 5.73 6.98
CA VAL A 266 20.49 6.10 8.33
C VAL A 266 21.33 7.34 8.56
N VAL A 267 20.88 8.45 8.00
CA VAL A 267 21.26 9.78 8.45
C VAL A 267 20.87 9.72 9.91
N SER A 268 21.88 9.63 10.78
CA SER A 268 21.79 9.59 12.22
C SER A 268 20.56 10.39 12.67
N ILE A 269 19.49 9.69 13.06
CA ILE A 269 18.26 10.31 13.58
C ILE A 269 18.61 10.78 15.00
N GLN A 270 19.52 11.75 15.12
CA GLN A 270 19.92 12.40 16.36
C GLN A 270 19.10 13.70 16.60
N GLY A 271 18.03 13.92 15.82
CA GLY A 271 17.23 15.16 15.87
C GLY A 271 15.83 15.04 16.47
N LEU A 272 15.38 13.86 16.92
CA LEU A 272 14.09 13.71 17.60
C LEU A 272 14.22 14.04 19.09
N HIS A 273 14.40 15.32 19.41
CA HIS A 273 14.11 15.83 20.75
C HIS A 273 12.60 15.86 20.94
N CYS A 274 12.06 14.88 21.68
CA CYS A 274 10.77 15.07 22.35
C CYS A 274 10.90 16.27 23.29
N LEU A 275 10.18 17.35 23.00
CA LEU A 275 9.97 18.43 23.97
C LEU A 275 9.21 17.84 25.17
N PRO A 276 9.69 18.03 26.40
CA PRO A 276 8.89 17.69 27.57
C PRO A 276 7.67 18.61 27.61
N SER A 277 6.49 17.99 27.76
CA SER A 277 5.25 18.68 28.07
C SER A 277 5.38 19.31 29.45
N ASP A 278 5.58 20.62 29.53
CA ASP A 278 5.47 21.39 30.76
C ASP A 278 4.02 21.30 31.28
N GLN A 279 3.79 20.45 32.28
CA GLN A 279 2.62 20.55 33.16
C GLN A 279 2.95 21.48 34.33
N PRO A 280 2.18 22.55 34.56
CA PRO A 280 2.26 23.30 35.81
C PRO A 280 1.58 22.50 36.92
N SER A 281 2.39 22.07 37.89
CA SER A 281 1.94 21.55 39.18
C SER A 281 1.59 22.72 40.11
N ASP A 282 0.31 22.97 40.32
CA ASP A 282 -0.17 23.80 41.44
C ASP A 282 -0.83 22.89 42.49
N GLN A 283 -0.14 22.76 43.64
CA GLN A 283 -0.69 22.29 44.90
C GLN A 283 -0.61 23.41 45.93
N ALA A 284 -1.76 23.85 46.42
CA ALA A 284 -2.04 24.44 47.75
C ALA A 284 -3.49 24.96 47.72
N SER A 285 -4.33 24.93 48.74
CA SER A 285 -4.38 24.32 50.06
C SER A 285 -5.86 24.42 50.49
N THR A 286 -6.23 23.56 51.43
CA THR A 286 -7.47 23.48 52.20
C THR A 286 -7.92 24.80 52.84
N ASP A 287 -9.23 25.13 52.82
CA ASP A 287 -10.15 25.03 53.98
C ASP A 287 -11.46 25.85 53.87
N LEU A 288 -12.51 25.33 54.54
CA LEU A 288 -13.68 25.98 55.15
C LEU A 288 -15.00 26.25 54.37
N ILE A 289 -15.90 25.26 54.48
CA ILE A 289 -17.31 25.29 54.93
C ILE A 289 -18.00 26.67 55.13
N SER A 290 -19.11 26.95 54.42
CA SER A 290 -20.46 27.18 54.99
C SER A 290 -21.52 27.70 53.98
N GLN A 291 -22.61 26.92 53.86
CA GLN A 291 -24.04 27.28 53.82
C GLN A 291 -24.66 28.21 52.75
N SER A 292 -25.96 27.91 52.49
CA SER A 292 -27.00 28.71 51.81
C SER A 292 -26.97 28.63 50.27
N SER A 293 -28.03 28.35 49.51
CA SER A 293 -29.48 28.32 49.73
C SER A 293 -30.16 27.72 48.49
N GLN A 294 -31.35 27.16 48.73
CA GLN A 294 -32.50 26.98 47.82
C GLN A 294 -32.46 27.73 46.46
N LEU A 295 -32.88 27.07 45.38
CA LEU A 295 -34.19 27.31 44.74
C LEU A 295 -34.42 26.40 43.53
N ASP A 296 -35.65 25.87 43.51
CA ASP A 296 -36.49 25.35 42.43
C ASP A 296 -36.03 25.53 40.96
N SER A 297 -36.17 24.48 40.15
CA SER A 297 -37.33 24.41 39.24
C SER A 297 -37.27 23.23 38.25
N ALA A 298 -38.46 22.71 37.99
CA ALA A 298 -38.78 21.53 37.19
C ALA A 298 -38.85 21.79 35.67
N ALA A 299 -38.58 20.73 34.89
CA ALA A 299 -39.22 20.38 33.61
C ALA A 299 -38.71 18.97 33.25
N ILE A 300 -39.44 17.87 33.46
CA ILE A 300 -40.61 17.36 32.73
C ILE A 300 -40.54 17.65 31.23
N LEU A 301 -40.06 16.65 30.46
CA LEU A 301 -40.62 16.35 29.14
C LEU A 301 -40.85 14.84 29.04
N ASN A 302 -42.15 14.51 29.04
CA ASN A 302 -42.70 13.21 28.70
C ASN A 302 -42.46 12.90 27.22
N PHE A 303 -42.07 11.67 26.92
CA PHE A 303 -42.38 11.03 25.64
C PHE A 303 -42.83 9.60 25.92
N GLN A 304 -44.05 9.31 25.48
CA GLN A 304 -44.67 7.99 25.43
C GLN A 304 -45.76 8.09 24.35
N PRO A 305 -46.18 6.98 23.74
CA PRO A 305 -45.42 5.85 23.20
C PRO A 305 -45.25 5.95 21.67
#